data_AF-A0A9W8BF96-F1
#
_entry.id   AF-A0A9W8BF96-F1
#
_cell.length_a   1.000
_cell.length_b   1.000
_cell.length_c   1.000
_cell.angle_alpha   90.00
_cell.angle_beta   90.00
_cell.angle_gamma   90.00
#
_symmetry.space_group_name_H-M   'P 1'
#
loop_
_entity.id
_entity.type
_entity.pdbx_description
1 polymer ?
#
loop_
_entity_poly.entity_id
_entity_poly.type
_entity_poly.pdbx_seq_one_letter_code
_entity_poly.pdbx_strand_id
1 'polypeptide(L)'
;MAENISELLPGMRRLGMGRRRPTVTDMTYGAGYSESSGDVHSFPEEGMPARNAYQLIHDSLKFDGDPALNCATFLTTWMEPEADKLIMENLGKNRVDIDEYEATERIHRRCLAHLYDLWNGPDGNKSEVTGTVVVGSSEGIMLGGLAM
;
A
#
# COMPACT_ATOMS: atom_id res chain seq x y z
N MET A 1 21.73 -0.13 -52.78
CA MET A 1 21.50 -1.55 -52.45
C MET A 1 21.23 -1.64 -50.95
N ALA A 2 20.00 -1.32 -50.56
CA ALA A 2 19.41 -1.58 -49.24
C ALA A 2 17.90 -1.47 -49.49
N GLU A 3 17.33 -2.53 -50.06
CA GLU A 3 15.91 -2.62 -50.35
C GLU A 3 15.13 -2.74 -49.04
N ASN A 4 14.05 -1.97 -48.98
CA ASN A 4 13.09 -1.92 -47.89
C ASN A 4 12.53 -3.32 -47.59
N ILE A 5 12.89 -3.89 -46.44
CA ILE A 5 12.36 -5.18 -45.94
C ILE A 5 10.83 -5.09 -45.70
N SER A 6 10.24 -3.90 -45.74
CA SER A 6 8.80 -3.67 -45.63
C SER A 6 7.97 -4.15 -46.82
N GLU A 7 8.59 -4.47 -47.97
CA GLU A 7 7.87 -4.93 -49.17
C GLU A 7 7.77 -6.46 -49.30
N LEU A 8 8.50 -7.24 -48.49
CA LEU A 8 8.64 -8.69 -48.69
C LEU A 8 7.52 -9.55 -48.09
N LEU A 9 6.54 -8.98 -47.39
CA LEU A 9 5.35 -9.73 -46.93
C LEU A 9 4.03 -8.95 -47.15
N PRO A 10 3.53 -8.88 -48.40
CA PRO A 10 2.27 -8.20 -48.74
C PRO A 10 1.01 -8.86 -48.14
N GLY A 11 1.15 -9.98 -47.42
CA GLY A 11 0.06 -10.79 -46.89
C GLY A 11 -0.33 -10.51 -45.43
N MET A 12 0.49 -9.82 -44.63
CA MET A 12 0.21 -9.65 -43.19
C MET A 12 -0.81 -8.54 -42.87
N ARG A 13 -1.15 -7.66 -43.82
CA ARG A 13 -2.21 -6.65 -43.64
C ARG A 13 -3.63 -7.18 -43.92
N ARG A 14 -3.77 -8.39 -44.47
CA ARG A 14 -5.08 -8.99 -44.84
C ARG A 14 -5.70 -9.92 -43.79
N LEU A 15 -4.96 -10.27 -42.73
CA LEU A 15 -5.59 -10.71 -41.50
C LEU A 15 -5.93 -9.43 -40.74
N GLY A 16 -7.21 -9.17 -40.46
CA GLY A 16 -7.65 -8.08 -39.59
C GLY A 16 -7.20 -8.26 -38.13
N MET A 17 -5.91 -8.50 -37.92
CA MET A 17 -5.21 -8.52 -36.64
C MET A 17 -4.97 -7.07 -36.22
N GLY A 18 -6.06 -6.32 -36.03
CA GLY A 18 -6.02 -5.22 -35.07
C GLY A 18 -5.59 -5.82 -33.73
N ARG A 19 -4.76 -5.09 -32.97
CA ARG A 19 -4.40 -5.47 -31.60
C ARG A 19 -5.70 -5.82 -30.88
N ARG A 20 -5.93 -7.12 -30.62
CA ARG A 20 -7.15 -7.59 -29.97
C ARG A 20 -7.20 -6.87 -28.62
N ARG A 21 -8.35 -6.26 -28.30
CA ARG A 21 -8.53 -5.67 -26.97
C ARG A 21 -8.30 -6.77 -25.94
N PRO A 22 -7.35 -6.58 -25.02
CA PRO A 22 -7.05 -7.61 -24.04
C PRO A 22 -8.31 -7.88 -23.22
N THR A 23 -8.60 -9.15 -23.05
CA THR A 23 -9.76 -9.67 -22.34
C THR A 23 -9.34 -10.14 -20.96
N VAL A 24 -10.30 -10.26 -20.03
CA VAL A 24 -10.05 -10.76 -18.65
C VAL A 24 -9.33 -12.12 -18.62
N THR A 25 -9.47 -12.92 -19.67
CA THR A 25 -8.85 -14.25 -19.79
C THR A 25 -7.40 -14.22 -20.24
N ASP A 26 -6.91 -13.09 -20.74
CA ASP A 26 -5.55 -13.00 -21.28
C ASP A 26 -4.53 -12.95 -20.15
N MET A 27 -3.47 -13.74 -20.27
CA MET A 27 -2.38 -13.73 -19.29
C MET A 27 -1.70 -12.36 -19.27
N THR A 28 -1.40 -11.83 -18.08
CA THR A 28 -0.86 -10.47 -17.86
C THR A 28 0.20 -10.05 -18.89
N TYR A 29 1.23 -10.89 -19.07
CA TYR A 29 2.37 -10.61 -19.96
C TYR A 29 2.08 -10.85 -21.45
N GLY A 30 1.08 -11.68 -21.78
CA GLY A 30 0.63 -11.91 -23.17
C GLY A 30 -0.45 -10.92 -23.63
N ALA A 31 -1.08 -10.22 -22.68
CA ALA A 31 -2.17 -9.27 -22.91
C ALA A 31 -1.70 -7.90 -23.41
N GLY A 32 -0.38 -7.67 -23.55
CA GLY A 32 0.17 -6.39 -24.03
C GLY A 32 0.15 -5.25 -23.00
N TYR A 33 -0.35 -5.48 -21.78
CA TYR A 33 -0.35 -4.47 -20.71
C TYR A 33 1.04 -4.09 -20.21
N SER A 34 2.03 -4.99 -20.36
CA SER A 34 3.43 -4.72 -20.02
C SER A 34 4.10 -3.72 -20.96
N GLU A 35 3.60 -3.58 -22.21
CA GLU A 35 4.10 -2.63 -23.20
C GLU A 35 3.31 -1.30 -23.17
N SER A 36 2.13 -1.30 -22.55
CA SER A 36 1.31 -0.11 -22.33
C SER A 36 1.61 0.52 -20.97
N SER A 37 2.89 0.76 -20.66
CA SER A 37 3.22 1.84 -19.74
C SER A 37 2.79 3.13 -20.43
N GLY A 38 1.49 3.44 -20.33
CA GLY A 38 0.95 4.72 -20.75
C GLY A 38 1.70 5.85 -20.06
N ASP A 39 1.44 7.08 -20.46
CA ASP A 39 2.01 8.24 -19.80
C ASP A 39 1.75 8.17 -18.29
N VAL A 40 2.82 7.92 -17.52
CA VAL A 40 2.81 7.76 -16.05
C VAL A 40 2.43 9.05 -15.34
N HIS A 41 2.33 10.16 -16.06
CA HIS A 41 1.94 11.48 -15.57
C HIS A 41 0.48 11.82 -15.88
N SER A 42 -0.24 10.93 -16.58
CA SER A 42 -1.65 11.11 -16.94
C SER A 42 -2.52 10.02 -16.33
N PHE A 43 -3.79 10.35 -16.06
CA PHE A 43 -4.75 9.34 -15.61
C PHE A 43 -5.11 8.41 -16.78
N PRO A 44 -5.11 7.07 -16.60
CA PRO A 44 -5.45 6.15 -17.68
C PRO A 44 -6.87 6.36 -18.21
N GLU A 45 -7.03 6.49 -19.54
CA GLU A 45 -8.34 6.64 -20.18
C GLU A 45 -9.18 5.35 -20.12
N GLU A 46 -8.52 4.19 -20.13
CA GLU A 46 -9.16 2.88 -20.06
C GLU A 46 -8.67 2.10 -18.84
N GLY A 47 -9.58 1.34 -18.23
CA GLY A 47 -9.26 0.46 -17.10
C GLY A 47 -8.56 -0.83 -17.54
N MET A 48 -7.88 -1.48 -16.60
CA MET A 48 -7.28 -2.80 -16.80
C MET A 48 -7.86 -3.84 -15.83
N PRO A 49 -7.86 -5.14 -16.18
CA PRO A 49 -8.24 -6.20 -15.26
C PRO A 49 -7.43 -6.15 -13.96
N ALA A 50 -8.09 -6.31 -12.81
CA ALA A 50 -7.46 -6.21 -11.48
C ALA A 50 -6.26 -7.16 -11.30
N ARG A 51 -6.33 -8.38 -11.85
CA ARG A 51 -5.22 -9.34 -11.85
C ARG A 51 -3.97 -8.80 -12.56
N ASN A 52 -4.18 -8.07 -13.65
CA ASN A 52 -3.08 -7.56 -14.46
C ASN A 52 -2.46 -6.33 -13.77
N ALA A 53 -3.29 -5.45 -13.20
CA ALA A 53 -2.83 -4.34 -12.36
C ALA A 53 -2.00 -4.84 -11.18
N TYR A 54 -2.52 -5.84 -10.45
CA TYR A 54 -1.83 -6.47 -9.33
C TYR A 54 -0.47 -7.02 -9.76
N GLN A 55 -0.41 -7.83 -10.81
CA GLN A 55 0.83 -8.49 -11.21
C GLN A 55 1.90 -7.48 -11.66
N LEU A 56 1.52 -6.42 -12.39
CA LEU A 56 2.44 -5.37 -12.81
C LEU A 56 3.01 -4.63 -11.60
N ILE A 57 2.16 -4.16 -10.69
CA ILE A 57 2.60 -3.43 -9.48
C ILE A 57 3.43 -4.37 -8.58
N HIS A 58 2.97 -5.60 -8.36
CA HIS A 58 3.65 -6.58 -7.54
C HIS A 58 5.06 -6.90 -8.06
N ASP A 59 5.22 -7.07 -9.38
CA ASP A 59 6.53 -7.34 -9.97
C ASP A 59 7.42 -6.09 -9.99
N SER A 60 6.85 -4.88 -10.14
CA SER A 60 7.60 -3.63 -9.95
C SER A 60 8.12 -3.48 -8.53
N LEU A 61 7.35 -3.86 -7.51
CA LEU A 61 7.76 -3.77 -6.10
C LEU A 61 8.86 -4.79 -5.73
N LYS A 62 9.10 -5.83 -6.54
CA LYS A 62 10.22 -6.77 -6.30
C LYS A 62 11.60 -6.14 -6.53
N PHE A 63 11.66 -4.97 -7.15
CA PHE A 63 12.90 -4.21 -7.27
C PHE A 63 13.28 -3.47 -5.98
N ASP A 64 12.37 -3.38 -5.00
CA ASP A 64 12.70 -2.88 -3.68
C ASP A 64 13.60 -3.87 -2.92
N GLY A 65 14.44 -3.32 -2.03
CA GLY A 65 15.29 -4.13 -1.17
C GLY A 65 14.48 -4.90 -0.12
N ASP A 66 15.01 -6.06 0.29
CA ASP A 66 14.40 -6.86 1.35
C ASP A 66 14.41 -6.09 2.70
N PRO A 67 13.25 -5.80 3.31
CA PRO A 67 13.18 -5.12 4.60
C PRO A 67 13.91 -5.85 5.73
N ALA A 68 14.03 -7.19 5.67
CA ALA A 68 14.77 -7.96 6.66
C ALA A 68 16.28 -7.72 6.61
N LEU A 69 16.79 -7.23 5.47
CA LEU A 69 18.19 -6.91 5.26
C LEU A 69 18.48 -5.40 5.42
N ASN A 70 17.45 -4.60 5.71
CA ASN A 70 17.59 -3.15 5.87
C ASN A 70 18.04 -2.78 7.30
N CYS A 71 19.36 -2.67 7.50
CA CYS A 71 19.95 -2.24 8.77
C CYS A 71 20.04 -0.70 8.94
N ALA A 72 19.52 0.09 8.00
CA ALA A 72 19.59 1.55 8.04
C ALA A 72 18.33 2.21 8.63
N THR A 73 17.22 1.48 8.72
CA THR A 73 15.95 1.98 9.26
C THR A 73 15.79 1.66 10.75
N PHE A 74 15.03 2.50 11.45
CA PHE A 74 14.57 2.25 12.83
C PHE A 74 13.15 1.66 12.88
N LEU A 75 12.51 1.47 11.73
CA LEU A 75 11.17 0.90 11.64
C LEU A 75 11.20 -0.62 11.87
N THR A 76 10.15 -1.15 12.49
CA THR A 76 9.94 -2.59 12.61
C THR A 76 9.64 -3.20 11.24
N THR A 77 10.42 -4.20 10.83
CA THR A 77 10.27 -4.88 9.53
C THR A 77 9.77 -6.33 9.64
N TRP A 78 9.50 -6.80 10.86
CA TRP A 78 8.96 -8.15 11.12
C TRP A 78 8.02 -8.13 12.33
N MET A 79 6.95 -8.93 12.25
CA MET A 79 5.98 -9.18 13.34
C MET A 79 5.54 -10.65 13.31
N GLU A 80 4.94 -11.12 14.42
CA GLU A 80 4.39 -12.47 14.50
C GLU A 80 3.14 -12.63 13.60
N PRO A 81 2.85 -13.83 13.06
CA PRO A 81 1.70 -14.07 12.17
C PRO A 81 0.35 -13.69 12.78
N GLU A 82 0.21 -13.82 14.10
CA GLU A 82 -0.97 -13.40 14.85
C GLU A 82 -1.19 -11.88 14.78
N ALA A 83 -0.12 -11.09 14.75
CA ALA A 83 -0.20 -9.64 14.59
C ALA A 83 -0.61 -9.26 13.16
N ASP A 84 -0.03 -9.92 12.14
CA ASP A 84 -0.44 -9.73 10.74
C ASP A 84 -1.93 -10.02 10.54
N LYS A 85 -2.41 -11.11 11.15
CA LYS A 85 -3.83 -11.48 11.11
C LYS A 85 -4.72 -10.40 11.73
N LEU A 86 -4.35 -9.89 12.90
CA LEU A 86 -5.08 -8.79 13.54
C LEU A 86 -5.11 -7.53 12.67
N ILE A 87 -3.99 -7.18 12.03
CA ILE A 87 -3.94 -6.02 11.12
C ILE A 87 -4.89 -6.23 9.94
N MET A 88 -4.81 -7.38 9.27
CA MET A 88 -5.62 -7.69 8.09
C MET A 88 -7.12 -7.76 8.40
N GLU A 89 -7.51 -8.33 9.55
CA GLU A 89 -8.92 -8.40 9.99
C GLU A 89 -9.51 -7.02 10.33
N ASN A 90 -8.67 -6.05 10.68
CA ASN A 90 -9.09 -4.73 11.17
C ASN A 90 -8.77 -3.58 10.20
N LEU A 91 -8.26 -3.87 9.00
CA LEU A 91 -7.86 -2.87 8.00
C LEU A 91 -8.99 -1.90 7.61
N GLY A 92 -10.24 -2.37 7.64
CA GLY A 92 -11.41 -1.56 7.32
C GLY A 92 -11.92 -0.66 8.45
N LYS A 93 -11.34 -0.73 9.66
CA LYS A 93 -11.80 0.06 10.81
C LYS A 93 -11.22 1.47 10.76
N ASN A 94 -12.10 2.47 10.81
CA ASN A 94 -11.70 3.85 10.83
C ASN A 94 -11.52 4.35 12.28
N ARG A 95 -10.29 4.71 12.66
CA ARG A 95 -9.95 5.10 14.04
C ARG A 95 -10.70 6.32 14.56
N VAL A 96 -11.04 7.28 13.70
CA VAL A 96 -11.74 8.53 14.11
C VAL A 96 -13.22 8.28 14.42
N ASP A 97 -13.78 7.17 13.94
CA ASP A 97 -15.17 6.79 14.15
C ASP A 97 -15.31 6.02 15.48
N ILE A 98 -15.13 6.73 16.59
CA ILE A 98 -15.02 6.15 17.93
C ILE A 98 -16.33 5.49 18.37
N ASP A 99 -17.46 6.06 17.96
CA ASP A 99 -18.79 5.59 18.34
C ASP A 99 -19.13 4.25 17.68
N GLU A 100 -18.68 4.02 16.44
CA GLU A 100 -18.88 2.74 15.73
C GLU A 100 -17.91 1.65 16.23
N TYR A 101 -16.72 2.05 16.70
CA TYR A 101 -15.64 1.14 17.06
C TYR A 101 -15.17 1.27 18.52
N GLU A 102 -16.11 1.25 19.47
CA GLU A 102 -15.84 1.37 20.91
C GLU A 102 -14.79 0.37 21.44
N ALA A 103 -14.77 -0.86 20.91
CA ALA A 103 -13.79 -1.86 21.30
C ALA A 103 -12.36 -1.46 20.92
N THR A 104 -12.19 -0.79 19.78
CA THR A 104 -10.91 -0.23 19.32
C THR A 104 -10.46 0.90 20.23
N GLU A 105 -11.37 1.81 20.59
CA GLU A 105 -11.09 2.90 21.53
C GLU A 105 -10.69 2.36 22.93
N ARG A 106 -11.36 1.32 23.41
CA ARG A 106 -11.00 0.69 24.69
C ARG A 106 -9.57 0.11 24.66
N ILE A 107 -9.15 -0.52 23.56
CA ILE A 107 -7.78 -0.99 23.40
C ILE A 107 -6.82 0.19 23.37
N HIS A 108 -7.16 1.24 22.61
CA HIS A 108 -6.36 2.46 22.55
C HIS A 108 -6.12 3.08 23.92
N ARG A 109 -7.16 3.25 24.74
CA ARG A 109 -7.06 3.79 26.11
C ARG A 109 -6.19 2.93 27.02
N ARG A 110 -6.25 1.60 26.87
CA ARG A 110 -5.35 0.68 27.60
C ARG A 110 -3.89 0.89 27.21
N CYS A 111 -3.60 1.02 25.92
CA CYS A 111 -2.24 1.30 25.45
C CYS A 111 -1.71 2.63 26.01
N LEU A 112 -2.54 3.68 26.04
CA LEU A 112 -2.17 4.96 26.66
C LEU A 112 -1.88 4.81 28.15
N ALA A 113 -2.72 4.10 28.89
CA ALA A 113 -2.51 3.86 30.31
C ALA A 113 -1.20 3.09 30.57
N HIS A 114 -0.89 2.09 29.74
CA HIS A 114 0.38 1.35 29.82
C HIS A 114 1.59 2.24 29.53
N LEU A 115 1.52 3.09 28.49
CA LEU A 115 2.61 4.02 28.16
C LEU A 115 2.82 5.08 29.24
N TYR A 116 1.74 5.62 29.80
CA TYR A 116 1.80 6.57 30.91
C TYR A 116 2.48 5.96 32.14
N ASP A 117 2.12 4.73 32.48
CA ASP A 117 2.74 3.99 33.59
C ASP A 117 4.22 3.69 33.30
N LEU A 118 4.55 3.26 32.08
CA LEU A 118 5.92 2.99 31.65
C LEU A 118 6.82 4.23 31.75
N TRP A 119 6.28 5.42 31.52
CA TRP A 119 7.01 6.69 31.63
C TRP A 119 6.97 7.32 33.03
N ASN A 120 6.52 6.58 34.04
CA ASN A 120 6.40 7.06 35.42
C ASN A 120 5.59 8.36 35.52
N GLY A 121 4.46 8.42 34.82
CA GLY A 121 3.53 9.54 34.92
C GLY A 121 3.13 9.79 36.38
N PRO A 122 2.90 11.06 36.79
CA PRO A 122 2.63 11.42 38.17
C PRO A 122 1.44 10.64 38.76
N ASP A 123 1.50 10.38 40.07
CA ASP A 123 0.48 9.63 40.79
C ASP A 123 -0.91 10.26 40.59
N GLY A 124 -1.73 9.59 39.80
CA GLY A 124 -3.05 10.03 39.36
C GLY A 124 -3.85 8.85 38.83
N ASN A 125 -5.13 9.07 38.54
CA ASN A 125 -5.99 8.01 38.05
C ASN A 125 -5.55 7.54 36.66
N LYS A 126 -4.95 6.35 36.56
CA LYS A 126 -4.53 5.72 35.27
C LYS A 126 -5.69 5.59 34.27
N SER A 127 -6.95 5.70 34.71
CA SER A 127 -8.12 5.70 33.82
C SER A 127 -8.39 7.04 33.12
N GLU A 128 -7.73 8.13 33.49
CA GLU A 128 -7.93 9.49 32.95
C GLU A 128 -6.67 10.04 32.28
N VAL A 129 -5.85 9.17 31.69
CA VAL A 129 -4.66 9.59 30.94
C VAL A 129 -5.09 10.38 29.70
N THR A 130 -4.63 11.63 29.61
CA THR A 130 -4.74 12.46 28.41
C THR A 130 -3.60 12.11 27.46
N GLY A 131 -3.95 11.58 26.30
CA GLY A 131 -3.03 11.24 25.23
C GLY A 131 -3.80 10.75 24.01
N THR A 132 -3.12 10.59 22.88
CA THR A 132 -3.70 10.04 21.65
C THR A 132 -2.67 9.25 20.86
N VAL A 133 -3.15 8.41 19.97
CA VAL A 133 -2.31 7.75 18.96
C VAL A 133 -2.07 8.73 17.83
N VAL A 134 -0.87 8.69 17.27
CA VAL A 134 -0.45 9.50 16.12
C VAL A 134 0.10 8.56 15.06
N VAL A 135 0.13 9.00 13.81
CA VAL A 135 0.69 8.20 12.69
C VAL A 135 2.19 7.98 12.87
N GLY A 136 2.89 8.96 13.48
CA GLY A 136 4.31 8.86 13.78
C GLY A 136 4.76 9.94 14.76
N SER A 137 6.03 9.86 15.18
CA SER A 137 6.61 10.79 16.16
C SER A 137 6.59 12.25 15.70
N SER A 138 6.64 12.51 14.39
CA SER A 138 6.55 13.87 13.84
C SER A 138 5.23 14.56 14.22
N GLU A 139 4.10 13.88 14.07
CA GLU A 139 2.79 14.38 14.51
C GLU A 139 2.74 14.54 16.03
N GLY A 140 3.27 13.57 16.78
CA GLY A 140 3.36 13.67 18.24
C GLY A 140 4.16 14.88 18.73
N ILE A 141 5.31 15.15 18.09
CA ILE A 141 6.16 16.32 18.40
C ILE A 141 5.43 17.62 18.04
N MET A 142 4.72 17.67 16.92
CA MET A 142 3.95 18.86 16.53
C MET A 142 2.82 19.15 17.52
N LEU A 143 2.06 18.12 17.94
CA LEU A 143 1.01 18.27 18.95
C LEU A 143 1.59 18.70 20.30
N GLY A 144 2.70 18.11 20.73
CA GLY A 144 3.41 18.53 21.94
C GLY A 144 3.89 19.98 21.85
N GLY A 145 4.43 20.39 20.70
CA GLY A 145 4.85 21.76 20.42
C GLY A 145 3.71 22.78 20.46
N LEU A 146 2.53 22.42 19.94
CA LEU A 146 1.33 23.27 19.98
C LEU A 146 0.73 23.42 21.39
N ALA A 147 0.99 22.45 22.28
CA ALA A 147 0.47 22.44 23.64
C ALA A 147 1.35 23.21 24.65
N MET A 148 2.60 23.50 24.31
CA MET A 148 3.57 24.25 25.13
C MET A 148 3.37 25.77 25.01
#